data_AF-A0A7S0N0I1-F1
#
_entry.id   AF-A0A7S0N0I1-F1
#
_cell.length_a   1.000
_cell.length_b   1.000
_cell.length_c   1.000
_cell.angle_alpha   90.00
_cell.angle_beta   90.00
_cell.angle_gamma   90.00
#
_symmetry.space_group_name_H-M   'P 1'
#
loop_
_entity.id
_entity.type
_entity.pdbx_description
1 polymer ?
#
loop_
_entity_poly.entity_id
_entity_poly.type
_entity_poly.pdbx_seq_one_letter_code
_entity_poly.pdbx_strand_id
1 'polypeptide(L)'
;NVGLLHIFGVLMFLSGFLLTRRELRDISSCPTQELVDCEDADEQCRLRRIGIDMCSSALGMLPDYELVVILIVDALRFDFSTELPSIAEVLSSRPNHTRLFQFVADAPTTTMQRLKGLTTGGLPTFVDMGRSFDAGIDLQEDNWLHQAVRR
;
A
#
# COMPACT_ATOMS: atom_id res chain seq x y z
N ASN A 1 12.52 -41.36 22.13
CA ASN A 1 13.39 -40.30 21.57
C ASN A 1 12.86 -39.59 20.32
N VAL A 2 11.86 -40.11 19.61
CA VAL A 2 11.27 -39.40 18.44
C VAL A 2 10.39 -38.20 18.87
N GLY A 3 9.68 -38.29 19.99
CA GLY A 3 8.83 -37.20 20.49
C GLY A 3 9.59 -35.91 20.81
N LEU A 4 10.81 -36.01 21.35
CA LEU A 4 11.67 -34.85 21.61
C LEU A 4 12.07 -34.13 20.31
N LEU A 5 12.30 -34.89 19.23
CA LEU A 5 12.69 -34.35 17.93
C LEU A 5 11.50 -33.64 17.25
N HIS A 6 10.28 -34.16 17.42
CA HIS A 6 9.06 -33.47 16.99
C HIS A 6 8.78 -32.20 17.79
N ILE A 7 8.94 -32.22 19.12
CA ILE A 7 8.78 -31.03 19.97
C ILE A 7 9.81 -29.96 19.58
N PHE A 8 11.07 -30.34 19.39
CA PHE A 8 12.11 -29.43 18.94
C PHE A 8 11.81 -28.85 17.55
N GLY A 9 11.35 -29.68 16.61
CA GLY A 9 10.92 -29.23 15.28
C GLY A 9 9.75 -28.25 15.32
N VAL A 10 8.74 -28.50 16.17
CA VAL A 10 7.61 -27.58 16.37
C VAL A 10 8.09 -26.25 16.98
N LEU A 11 8.97 -26.29 17.98
CA LEU A 11 9.52 -25.07 18.60
C LEU A 11 10.36 -24.26 17.61
N MET A 12 11.18 -24.92 16.79
CA MET A 12 11.96 -24.25 15.75
C MET A 12 11.07 -23.67 14.64
N PHE A 13 10.02 -24.38 14.25
CA PHE A 13 9.03 -23.88 13.29
C PHE A 13 8.29 -22.65 13.84
N LEU A 14 7.77 -22.71 15.07
CA LEU A 14 7.05 -21.61 15.69
C LEU A 14 7.92 -20.37 15.95
N SER A 15 9.24 -20.54 16.13
CA SER A 15 10.16 -19.43 16.41
C SER A 15 10.68 -18.71 15.15
N GLY A 16 10.76 -19.38 14.00
CA GLY A 16 11.36 -18.83 12.78
C GLY A 16 10.45 -18.70 11.57
N PHE A 17 9.36 -19.48 11.48
CA PHE A 17 8.50 -19.50 10.29
C PHE A 17 7.54 -18.31 10.23
N LEU A 18 7.09 -17.81 11.39
CA LEU A 18 6.19 -16.68 11.45
C LEU A 18 6.99 -15.38 11.28
N LEU A 19 7.06 -14.91 10.03
CA LEU A 19 7.55 -13.58 9.70
C LEU A 19 6.79 -12.54 10.53
N THR A 20 7.45 -11.99 11.54
CA THR A 20 6.93 -10.88 12.35
C THR A 20 7.23 -9.58 11.61
N ARG A 21 6.23 -9.07 10.86
CA ARG A 21 6.30 -7.72 10.31
C ARG A 21 5.99 -6.72 11.41
N ARG A 22 6.75 -5.62 11.45
CA ARG A 22 6.35 -4.43 12.20
C ARG A 22 5.42 -3.60 11.33
N GLU A 23 4.18 -3.47 11.78
CA GLU A 23 3.22 -2.53 11.21
C GLU A 23 3.36 -1.22 11.98
N LEU A 24 3.72 -0.14 11.29
CA LEU A 24 3.68 1.20 11.90
C LEU A 24 2.22 1.66 11.88
N ARG A 25 1.72 2.04 13.06
CA ARG A 25 0.38 2.62 13.22
C ARG A 25 0.37 4.13 13.02
N ASP A 26 1.55 4.71 12.87
CA ASP A 26 1.70 6.15 12.70
C ASP A 26 1.27 6.53 11.28
N ILE A 27 0.40 7.54 11.21
CA ILE A 27 -0.09 8.10 9.97
C ILE A 27 0.85 9.22 9.58
N SER A 28 1.36 9.19 8.35
CA SER A 28 2.22 10.26 7.87
C SER A 28 1.43 11.58 7.83
N SER A 29 2.02 12.63 8.36
CA SER A 29 1.48 13.98 8.31
C SER A 29 2.53 14.89 7.72
N CYS A 30 2.09 15.81 6.87
CA CYS A 30 2.99 16.81 6.33
C CYS A 30 2.89 18.08 7.15
N PRO A 31 4.02 18.56 7.72
CA PRO A 31 4.04 19.83 8.41
C PRO A 31 3.66 20.95 7.43
N THR A 32 2.73 21.80 7.81
CA THR A 32 2.49 23.05 7.11
C THR A 32 3.66 24.00 7.33
N GLN A 33 3.93 24.83 6.31
CA GLN A 33 5.10 25.71 6.22
C GLN A 33 5.22 26.77 7.34
N GLU A 34 4.23 26.87 8.22
CA GLU A 34 4.16 27.87 9.30
C GLU A 34 5.10 27.61 10.50
N LEU A 35 5.86 26.51 10.52
CA LEU A 35 6.64 26.08 11.71
C LEU A 35 8.15 25.92 11.52
N VAL A 36 8.75 26.48 10.45
CA VAL A 36 10.20 26.37 10.22
C VAL A 36 10.84 27.75 10.08
N ASP A 37 10.78 28.53 11.15
CA ASP A 37 11.72 29.63 11.39
C ASP A 37 12.96 29.03 12.07
N CYS A 38 13.85 28.40 11.28
CA CYS A 38 15.14 27.94 11.78
C CYS A 38 16.28 28.43 10.89
N GLU A 39 17.36 28.84 11.56
CA GLU A 39 18.57 29.40 10.94
C GLU A 39 19.36 28.31 10.21
N ASP A 40 19.91 28.66 9.04
CA ASP A 40 20.52 27.72 8.08
C ASP A 40 21.79 26.98 8.54
N ALA A 41 22.23 27.23 9.78
CA ALA A 41 23.43 26.62 10.37
C ALA A 41 23.20 25.21 10.93
N ASP A 42 21.95 24.80 11.19
CA ASP A 42 21.62 23.48 11.73
C ASP A 42 21.35 22.44 10.61
N GLU A 43 22.12 21.35 10.60
CA GLU A 43 21.92 20.24 9.65
C GLU A 43 20.57 19.54 9.85
N GLN A 44 20.10 19.40 11.10
CA GLN A 44 18.78 18.82 11.36
C GLN A 44 17.65 19.70 10.80
N CYS A 45 17.75 21.03 10.93
CA CYS A 45 16.82 21.97 10.29
C CYS A 45 16.82 21.84 8.76
N ARG A 46 17.99 21.74 8.11
CA ARG A 46 18.07 21.60 6.64
C ARG A 46 17.37 20.34 6.12
N LEU A 47 17.57 19.19 6.78
CA LEU A 47 16.87 17.95 6.43
C LEU A 47 15.35 18.07 6.59
N ARG A 48 14.89 18.81 7.62
CA ARG A 48 13.46 19.05 7.87
C ARG A 48 12.84 19.96 6.79
N ARG A 49 13.55 21.00 6.34
CA ARG A 49 13.11 21.88 5.25
C ARG A 49 13.01 21.13 3.92
N ILE A 50 13.99 20.28 3.58
CA ILE A 50 13.93 19.39 2.41
C ILE A 50 12.72 18.44 2.49
N GLY A 51 12.44 17.88 3.67
CA GLY A 51 11.27 17.02 3.87
C GLY A 51 9.93 17.74 3.65
N ILE A 52 9.83 19.00 4.07
CA ILE A 52 8.62 19.83 3.89
C ILE A 52 8.46 20.25 2.42
N ASP A 53 9.53 20.71 1.77
CA ASP A 53 9.49 21.07 0.36
C ASP A 53 9.13 19.85 -0.49
N MET A 54 9.70 18.68 -0.17
CA MET A 54 9.38 17.43 -0.86
C MET A 54 7.91 17.04 -0.66
N CYS A 55 7.36 17.17 0.55
CA CYS A 55 5.94 16.87 0.74
C CYS A 55 5.02 17.88 0.07
N SER A 56 5.31 19.18 0.20
CA SER A 56 4.50 20.25 -0.40
C SER A 56 4.53 20.17 -1.93
N SER A 57 5.68 19.82 -2.51
CA SER A 57 5.84 19.59 -3.94
C SER A 57 5.17 18.30 -4.40
N ALA A 58 5.25 17.21 -3.61
CA ALA A 58 4.54 15.97 -3.90
C ALA A 58 3.02 16.19 -3.91
N LEU A 59 2.49 16.98 -2.96
CA LEU A 59 1.09 17.39 -2.98
C LEU A 59 0.78 18.29 -4.19
N GLY A 60 1.63 19.28 -4.46
CA GLY A 60 1.46 20.22 -5.58
C GLY A 60 1.57 19.59 -6.98
N MET A 61 2.21 18.43 -7.10
CA MET A 61 2.30 17.65 -8.35
C MET A 61 1.10 16.73 -8.60
N LEU A 62 0.21 16.56 -7.63
CA LEU A 62 -0.99 15.75 -7.84
C LEU A 62 -1.97 16.51 -8.74
N PRO A 63 -2.47 15.89 -9.82
CA PRO A 63 -3.45 16.53 -10.70
C PRO A 63 -4.68 16.93 -9.89
N ASP A 64 -5.17 18.14 -10.13
CA ASP A 64 -6.37 18.67 -9.48
C ASP A 64 -7.60 18.13 -10.25
N TYR A 65 -8.08 16.98 -9.82
CA TYR A 65 -9.31 16.38 -10.34
C TYR A 65 -10.48 16.78 -9.44
N GLU A 66 -11.60 17.21 -10.03
CA GLU A 66 -12.83 17.49 -9.26
C GLU A 66 -13.45 16.20 -8.70
N LEU A 67 -13.20 15.07 -9.38
CA LEU A 67 -13.73 13.76 -8.99
C LEU A 67 -12.81 12.64 -9.49
N VAL A 68 -12.50 11.69 -8.60
CA VAL A 68 -11.90 10.40 -8.95
C VAL A 68 -12.84 9.27 -8.56
N VAL A 69 -13.04 8.34 -9.49
CA VAL A 69 -13.82 7.11 -9.29
C VAL A 69 -12.85 5.93 -9.29
N ILE A 70 -12.83 5.17 -8.19
CA ILE A 70 -12.04 3.94 -8.05
C ILE A 70 -13.00 2.76 -8.17
N LEU A 71 -12.88 1.98 -9.24
CA LEU A 71 -13.66 0.76 -9.45
C LEU A 71 -12.80 -0.46 -9.15
N ILE A 72 -13.19 -1.24 -8.14
CA ILE A 72 -12.54 -2.51 -7.79
C ILE A 72 -13.41 -3.65 -8.32
N VAL A 73 -12.83 -4.47 -9.21
CA VAL A 73 -13.46 -5.69 -9.72
C VAL A 73 -12.73 -6.89 -9.14
N ASP A 74 -13.42 -7.66 -8.32
CA ASP A 74 -12.84 -8.87 -7.72
C ASP A 74 -12.63 -9.96 -8.78
N ALA A 75 -11.56 -10.73 -8.62
CA ALA A 75 -11.17 -11.84 -9.48
C ALA A 75 -10.99 -11.53 -10.99
N LEU A 76 -10.85 -10.25 -11.39
CA LEU A 76 -10.53 -9.90 -12.78
C LEU A 76 -9.06 -10.19 -13.10
N ARG A 77 -8.80 -11.16 -13.97
CA ARG A 77 -7.44 -11.44 -14.46
C ARG A 77 -7.01 -10.43 -15.53
N PHE A 78 -5.70 -10.23 -15.63
CA PHE A 78 -5.12 -9.26 -16.57
C PHE A 78 -5.42 -9.61 -18.04
N ASP A 79 -5.39 -10.89 -18.41
CA ASP A 79 -5.67 -11.35 -19.77
C ASP A 79 -7.11 -11.09 -20.23
N PHE A 80 -8.07 -10.99 -19.30
CA PHE A 80 -9.44 -10.60 -19.64
C PHE A 80 -9.59 -9.12 -19.99
N SER A 81 -8.61 -8.26 -19.65
CA SER A 81 -8.70 -6.82 -19.93
C SER A 81 -8.76 -6.51 -21.43
N THR A 82 -8.14 -7.34 -22.26
CA THR A 82 -8.19 -7.20 -23.73
C THR A 82 -9.40 -7.87 -24.37
N GLU A 83 -10.05 -8.79 -23.66
CA GLU A 83 -11.24 -9.50 -24.13
C GLU A 83 -12.54 -8.71 -23.85
N LEU A 84 -12.49 -7.75 -22.93
CA LEU A 84 -13.61 -6.87 -22.59
C LEU A 84 -13.72 -5.72 -23.60
N PRO A 85 -14.78 -5.66 -24.43
CA PRO A 85 -14.88 -4.66 -25.51
C PRO A 85 -14.77 -3.23 -25.01
N SER A 86 -15.40 -2.91 -23.88
CA SER A 86 -15.38 -1.56 -23.29
C SER A 86 -13.97 -1.12 -22.87
N ILE A 87 -13.14 -2.03 -22.36
CA ILE A 87 -11.77 -1.71 -21.96
C ILE A 87 -10.88 -1.57 -23.20
N ALA A 88 -10.99 -2.50 -24.14
CA ALA A 88 -10.24 -2.47 -25.40
C ALA A 88 -10.55 -1.22 -26.24
N GLU A 89 -11.81 -0.78 -26.27
CA GLU A 89 -12.24 0.44 -26.95
C GLU A 89 -11.63 1.69 -26.33
N VAL A 90 -11.61 1.82 -25.00
CA VAL A 90 -11.03 3.00 -24.33
C VAL A 90 -9.51 3.05 -24.51
N LEU A 91 -8.85 1.89 -24.45
CA LEU A 91 -7.40 1.79 -24.68
C LEU A 91 -7.00 2.22 -26.10
N SER A 92 -7.80 1.86 -27.11
CA SER A 92 -7.52 2.20 -28.52
C SER A 92 -7.96 3.62 -28.90
N SER A 93 -9.11 4.08 -28.42
CA SER A 93 -9.66 5.40 -28.76
C SER A 93 -8.99 6.56 -28.02
N ARG A 94 -8.45 6.34 -26.81
CA ARG A 94 -7.84 7.37 -25.97
C ARG A 94 -6.45 6.97 -25.46
N PRO A 95 -5.46 6.74 -26.34
CA PRO A 95 -4.16 6.21 -25.97
C PRO A 95 -3.31 7.20 -25.16
N ASN A 96 -3.60 8.50 -25.13
CA ASN A 96 -2.87 9.47 -24.30
C ASN A 96 -3.49 9.68 -22.92
N HIS A 97 -4.73 9.21 -22.71
CA HIS A 97 -5.48 9.40 -21.45
C HIS A 97 -5.81 8.08 -20.76
N THR A 98 -5.32 6.96 -21.30
CA THR A 98 -5.57 5.62 -20.77
C THR A 98 -4.25 4.87 -20.67
N ARG A 99 -4.06 4.15 -19.57
CA ARG A 99 -2.91 3.27 -19.35
C ARG A 99 -3.42 1.97 -18.74
N LEU A 100 -2.88 0.86 -19.23
CA LEU A 100 -3.12 -0.47 -18.68
C LEU A 100 -1.85 -0.92 -17.98
N PHE A 101 -1.97 -1.32 -16.71
CA PHE A 101 -0.86 -1.82 -15.90
C PHE A 101 -1.18 -3.22 -15.40
N GLN A 102 -0.18 -4.08 -15.35
CA GLN A 102 -0.30 -5.40 -14.75
C GLN A 102 0.18 -5.35 -13.30
N PHE A 103 -0.69 -5.74 -12.37
CA PHE A 103 -0.30 -5.96 -10.98
C PHE A 103 0.00 -7.45 -10.79
N VAL A 104 1.28 -7.78 -10.64
CA VAL A 104 1.73 -9.15 -10.36
C VAL A 104 1.89 -9.28 -8.85
N ALA A 105 1.16 -10.22 -8.26
CA ALA A 105 1.23 -10.51 -6.83
C ALA A 105 1.63 -11.97 -6.63
N ASP A 106 2.61 -12.20 -5.76
CA ASP A 106 2.99 -13.53 -5.33
C ASP A 106 1.84 -14.21 -4.55
N ALA A 107 1.84 -15.53 -4.53
CA ALA A 107 0.93 -16.28 -3.66
C ALA A 107 1.21 -15.91 -2.19
N PRO A 108 0.20 -15.84 -1.31
CA PRO A 108 -1.24 -16.11 -1.50
C PRO A 108 -2.03 -15.03 -2.28
N THR A 109 -2.97 -15.46 -3.13
CA THR A 109 -3.76 -14.56 -3.99
C THR A 109 -5.15 -14.26 -3.40
N THR A 110 -5.24 -13.93 -2.11
CA THR A 110 -6.53 -13.50 -1.53
C THR A 110 -6.83 -12.03 -1.87
N THR A 111 -8.10 -11.70 -2.07
CA THR A 111 -8.54 -10.32 -2.40
C THR A 111 -8.08 -9.32 -1.35
N MET A 112 -8.22 -9.66 -0.07
CA MET A 112 -7.83 -8.80 1.05
C MET A 112 -6.34 -8.43 1.03
N GLN A 113 -5.46 -9.38 0.74
CA GLN A 113 -4.02 -9.12 0.70
C GLN A 113 -3.62 -8.21 -0.45
N ARG A 114 -4.29 -8.37 -1.60
CA ARG A 114 -4.06 -7.50 -2.76
C ARG A 114 -4.54 -6.09 -2.48
N LEU A 115 -5.69 -5.92 -1.83
CA LEU A 115 -6.18 -4.60 -1.42
C LEU A 115 -5.27 -3.96 -0.38
N LYS A 116 -4.78 -4.71 0.62
CA LYS A 116 -3.80 -4.21 1.60
C LYS A 116 -2.51 -3.75 0.92
N GLY A 117 -1.93 -4.59 0.06
CA GLY A 117 -0.73 -4.24 -0.70
C GLY A 117 -0.94 -3.04 -1.63
N LEU A 118 -2.10 -2.93 -2.28
CA LEU A 118 -2.45 -1.80 -3.16
C LEU A 118 -2.63 -0.49 -2.39
N THR A 119 -3.14 -0.55 -1.16
CA THR A 119 -3.49 0.64 -0.37
C THR A 119 -2.37 1.10 0.55
N THR A 120 -1.58 0.19 1.11
CA THR A 120 -0.49 0.50 2.05
C THR A 120 0.92 0.34 1.46
N GLY A 121 1.05 -0.32 0.30
CA GLY A 121 2.35 -0.64 -0.31
C GLY A 121 3.15 -1.72 0.43
N GLY A 122 2.58 -2.31 1.49
CA GLY A 122 3.26 -3.29 2.33
C GLY A 122 3.13 -4.73 1.85
N LEU A 123 4.07 -5.58 2.24
CA LEU A 123 4.04 -7.03 1.96
C LEU A 123 3.07 -7.78 2.89
N PRO A 124 2.22 -8.68 2.37
CA PRO A 124 1.28 -9.45 3.20
C PRO A 124 2.03 -10.42 4.12
N THR A 125 1.52 -10.62 5.35
CA THR A 125 2.08 -11.61 6.30
C THR A 125 1.19 -12.83 6.47
N PHE A 126 1.74 -13.90 7.05
CA PHE A 126 0.99 -15.12 7.39
C PHE A 126 -0.22 -14.84 8.31
N VAL A 127 -0.08 -13.91 9.26
CA VAL A 127 -1.16 -13.49 10.16
C VAL A 127 -2.28 -12.80 9.38
N ASP A 128 -1.92 -11.99 8.38
CA ASP A 128 -2.91 -11.33 7.52
C ASP A 128 -3.69 -12.33 6.66
N MET A 129 -3.10 -13.47 6.27
CA MET A 129 -3.84 -14.52 5.57
C MET A 129 -4.96 -15.09 6.43
N GLY A 130 -4.70 -15.27 7.74
CA GLY A 130 -5.69 -15.77 8.68
C GLY A 130 -6.83 -14.77 8.91
N ARG A 131 -6.50 -13.48 8.92
CA ARG A 131 -7.50 -12.39 9.04
C ARG A 131 -8.40 -12.26 7.81
N SER A 132 -8.00 -12.75 6.63
CA SER A 132 -8.90 -12.81 5.47
C SER A 132 -10.19 -13.62 5.72
N PHE A 133 -10.23 -14.46 6.76
CA PHE A 133 -11.41 -15.21 7.18
C PHE A 133 -12.21 -14.56 8.32
N ASP A 134 -11.70 -13.46 8.88
CA ASP A 134 -12.36 -12.68 9.93
C ASP A 134 -13.05 -11.46 9.31
N ALA A 135 -14.27 -11.16 9.73
CA ALA A 135 -15.10 -10.11 9.14
C ALA A 135 -14.71 -8.69 9.60
N GLY A 136 -13.81 -8.58 10.58
CA GLY A 136 -13.44 -7.32 11.24
C GLY A 136 -11.98 -6.93 11.02
N ILE A 137 -11.54 -6.79 9.77
CA ILE A 137 -10.20 -6.26 9.49
C ILE A 137 -10.18 -4.75 9.76
N ASP A 138 -9.40 -4.38 10.76
CA ASP A 138 -9.09 -3.00 11.11
C ASP A 138 -7.72 -2.62 10.52
N LEU A 139 -7.71 -1.88 9.40
CA LEU A 139 -6.50 -1.39 8.75
C LEU A 139 -5.95 -0.20 9.55
N GLN A 140 -5.03 -0.49 10.46
CA GLN A 140 -4.36 0.49 11.32
C GLN A 140 -3.13 1.15 10.66
N GLU A 141 -2.71 0.65 9.49
CA GLU A 141 -1.58 1.20 8.73
C GLU A 141 -1.99 2.44 7.93
N ASP A 142 -1.02 3.31 7.67
CA ASP A 142 -1.21 4.42 6.73
C ASP A 142 -1.53 3.90 5.32
N ASN A 143 -2.45 4.57 4.63
CA ASN A 143 -2.87 4.21 3.29
C ASN A 143 -3.21 5.44 2.45
N TRP A 144 -2.93 5.35 1.16
CA TRP A 144 -3.08 6.50 0.26
C TRP A 144 -4.53 6.98 0.12
N LEU A 145 -5.53 6.08 0.27
CA LEU A 145 -6.94 6.44 0.16
C LEU A 145 -7.35 7.36 1.32
N HIS A 146 -6.94 7.00 2.54
CA HIS A 146 -7.17 7.80 3.72
C HIS A 146 -6.42 9.15 3.65
N GLN A 147 -5.21 9.17 3.10
CA GLN A 147 -4.47 10.41 2.84
C GLN A 147 -5.15 11.30 1.79
N ALA A 148 -5.72 10.71 0.73
CA ALA A 148 -6.42 11.44 -0.32
C ALA A 148 -7.70 12.13 0.20
N VAL A 149 -8.42 11.49 1.13
CA VAL A 149 -9.64 12.06 1.74
C VAL A 149 -9.32 13.16 2.77
N ARG A 150 -8.15 13.10 3.42
CA ARG A 150 -7.73 14.08 4.43
C ARG A 150 -7.15 15.38 3.85
N ARG A 151 -7.00 15.46 2.54
CA ARG A 151 -6.43 16.61 1.85
C ARG A 151 -7.28 17.87 2.02
#